data_AF-A0A2K8T1V9-F1
#
_entry.id   AF-A0A2K8T1V9-F1
#
_cell.length_a   1.000
_cell.length_b   1.000
_cell.length_c   1.000
_cell.angle_alpha   90.00
_cell.angle_beta   90.00
_cell.angle_gamma   90.00
#
_symmetry.space_group_name_H-M   'P 1'
#
loop_
_entity.id
_entity.type
_entity.pdbx_description
1 polymer ?
#
loop_
_entity_poly.entity_id
_entity_poly.type
_entity_poly.pdbx_seq_one_letter_code
_entity_poly.pdbx_strand_id
1 'polypeptide(L)'
;MEELLQQFVPEPQQNPAQLVLKKKLQKLWDKYGANLLHCYDIPGLPPDNLKIESLFSNLRRHQRRISGRKSTVELRELGQSQVLFVAESEQQLLEQIQQVPITEYKTQRRRLALNEAPRQQKRRLHRNPVREIQKIKCPALSNIFWLTASD
;
A
#
# COMPACT_ATOMS: atom_id res chain seq x y z
N MET A 1 -12.96 -16.04 13.30
CA MET A 1 -12.01 -15.04 13.84
C MET A 1 -12.70 -13.97 14.68
N GLU A 2 -13.78 -13.35 14.21
CA GLU A 2 -14.60 -12.45 15.03
C GLU A 2 -15.10 -13.11 16.32
N GLU A 3 -15.59 -14.35 16.23
CA GLU A 3 -16.02 -15.13 17.39
C GLU A 3 -14.89 -15.35 18.41
N LEU A 4 -13.67 -15.66 17.95
CA LEU A 4 -12.50 -15.84 18.81
C LEU A 4 -12.10 -14.52 19.51
N LEU A 5 -12.20 -13.39 18.81
CA LEU A 5 -11.97 -12.06 19.38
C LEU A 5 -13.03 -11.67 20.42
N GLN A 6 -14.28 -12.09 20.21
CA GLN A 6 -15.37 -11.87 21.16
C GLN A 6 -15.21 -12.74 22.41
N GLN A 7 -14.81 -14.00 22.25
CA GLN A 7 -14.58 -14.94 23.36
C GLN A 7 -13.37 -14.55 24.23
N PHE A 8 -12.34 -13.92 23.66
CA PHE A 8 -11.17 -13.49 24.41
C PHE A 8 -11.45 -12.19 25.19
N VAL A 9 -11.87 -12.26 26.46
CA VAL A 9 -12.15 -11.10 27.31
C VAL A 9 -11.13 -11.01 28.45
N PRO A 10 -9.98 -10.34 28.25
CA PRO A 10 -8.97 -10.22 29.29
C PRO A 10 -9.40 -9.20 30.36
N GLU A 11 -9.21 -9.56 31.63
CA GLU A 11 -9.48 -8.66 32.75
C GLU A 11 -8.46 -7.51 32.79
N PRO A 12 -8.91 -6.24 32.78
CA PRO A 12 -8.02 -5.09 32.67
C PRO A 12 -7.00 -4.94 33.78
N GLN A 13 -7.39 -5.33 34.98
CA GLN A 13 -6.62 -5.12 36.20
C GLN A 13 -5.57 -6.22 36.39
N GLN A 14 -5.85 -7.44 35.91
CA GLN A 14 -4.96 -8.58 36.07
C GLN A 14 -4.02 -8.76 34.87
N ASN A 15 -4.46 -8.44 33.65
CA ASN A 15 -3.72 -8.75 32.43
C ASN A 15 -3.70 -7.59 31.40
N PRO A 16 -3.02 -6.48 31.70
CA PRO A 16 -2.97 -5.30 30.82
C PRO A 16 -2.33 -5.60 29.46
N ALA A 17 -1.33 -6.50 29.40
CA ALA A 17 -0.70 -6.90 28.16
C ALA A 17 -1.67 -7.63 27.20
N GLN A 18 -2.55 -8.47 27.75
CA GLN A 18 -3.55 -9.19 26.97
C GLN A 18 -4.62 -8.25 26.40
N LEU A 19 -5.01 -7.21 27.14
CA LEU A 19 -5.88 -6.15 26.63
C LEU A 19 -5.26 -5.38 25.46
N VAL A 20 -3.98 -5.00 25.58
CA VAL A 20 -3.27 -4.30 24.50
C VAL A 20 -3.18 -5.20 23.28
N LEU A 21 -2.87 -6.48 23.47
CA LEU A 21 -2.84 -7.47 22.40
C LEU A 21 -4.22 -7.59 21.71
N LYS A 22 -5.31 -7.76 22.48
CA LYS A 22 -6.68 -7.81 21.92
C LYS A 22 -6.99 -6.58 21.09
N LYS A 23 -6.76 -5.38 21.63
CA LYS A 23 -7.03 -4.12 20.92
C LYS A 23 -6.22 -4.01 19.63
N LYS A 24 -4.95 -4.41 19.65
CA LYS A 24 -4.10 -4.41 18.46
C LYS A 24 -4.57 -5.42 17.43
N LEU A 25 -4.93 -6.63 17.86
CA LEU A 25 -5.38 -7.71 17.00
C LEU A 25 -6.71 -7.36 16.33
N GLN A 26 -7.66 -6.78 17.08
CA GLN A 26 -8.92 -6.28 16.54
C GLN A 26 -8.69 -5.18 15.51
N LYS A 27 -7.86 -4.17 15.82
CA LYS A 27 -7.51 -3.12 14.86
C LYS A 27 -6.86 -3.65 13.59
N LEU A 28 -6.05 -4.71 13.69
CA LEU A 28 -5.44 -5.35 12.53
C LEU A 28 -6.49 -6.15 11.73
N TRP A 29 -7.37 -6.87 12.41
CA TRP A 29 -8.47 -7.60 11.79
C TRP A 29 -9.44 -6.67 11.05
N ASP A 30 -9.86 -5.56 11.66
CA ASP A 30 -10.76 -4.59 11.01
C ASP A 30 -10.14 -3.96 9.75
N LYS A 31 -8.81 -3.81 9.74
CA LYS A 31 -8.07 -3.21 8.62
C LYS A 31 -7.73 -4.18 7.51
N TYR A 32 -7.38 -5.42 7.86
CA TYR A 32 -6.75 -6.37 6.96
C TYR A 32 -7.45 -7.72 6.88
N GLY A 33 -8.32 -8.05 7.85
CA GLY A 33 -8.97 -9.36 7.98
C GLY A 33 -9.76 -9.75 6.74
N ALA A 34 -10.54 -8.82 6.17
CA ALA A 34 -11.27 -9.02 4.92
C ALA A 34 -10.36 -9.32 3.72
N ASN A 35 -9.06 -9.01 3.81
CA ASN A 35 -8.09 -9.21 2.73
C ASN A 35 -7.00 -10.24 3.04
N LEU A 36 -7.01 -10.86 4.23
CA LEU A 36 -5.91 -11.69 4.71
C LEU A 36 -5.89 -13.08 4.04
N LEU A 37 -7.05 -13.55 3.56
CA LEU A 37 -7.26 -14.91 3.06
C LEU A 37 -7.54 -14.99 1.54
N HIS A 38 -7.42 -13.88 0.81
CA HIS A 38 -7.62 -13.85 -0.66
C HIS A 38 -6.69 -14.79 -1.43
N CYS A 39 -5.61 -15.27 -0.81
CA CYS A 39 -4.73 -16.30 -1.38
C CYS A 39 -5.40 -17.66 -1.58
N TYR A 40 -6.56 -17.91 -0.98
CA TYR A 40 -7.37 -19.10 -1.24
C TYR A 40 -8.45 -18.88 -2.31
N ASP A 41 -8.89 -17.62 -2.50
CA ASP A 41 -9.98 -17.28 -3.43
C ASP A 41 -9.48 -16.92 -4.83
N ILE A 42 -8.25 -16.39 -4.95
CA ILE A 42 -7.68 -15.92 -6.22
C ILE A 42 -6.75 -17.00 -6.81
N PRO A 43 -7.10 -17.61 -7.95
CA PRO A 43 -6.22 -18.57 -8.60
C PRO A 43 -4.92 -17.88 -9.06
N GLY A 44 -3.78 -18.48 -8.73
CA GLY A 44 -2.44 -17.97 -9.07
C GLY A 44 -1.74 -17.18 -7.97
N LEU A 45 -2.44 -16.77 -6.90
CA LEU A 45 -1.77 -16.21 -5.72
C LEU A 45 -1.16 -17.35 -4.89
N PRO A 46 0.11 -17.26 -4.43
CA PRO A 46 0.69 -18.35 -3.66
C PRO A 46 -0.06 -18.51 -2.32
N PRO A 47 -0.57 -19.72 -1.99
CA PRO A 47 -1.39 -19.95 -0.80
C PRO A 47 -0.58 -20.04 0.49
N ASP A 48 0.75 -20.12 0.39
CA ASP A 48 1.67 -20.31 1.51
C ASP A 48 2.62 -19.11 1.60
N ASN A 49 2.80 -18.61 2.83
CA ASN A 49 3.74 -17.54 3.15
C ASN A 49 5.16 -17.86 2.66
N LEU A 50 5.60 -19.12 2.70
CA LEU A 50 6.91 -19.51 2.18
C LEU A 50 7.02 -19.27 0.67
N LYS A 51 5.95 -19.57 -0.08
CA LYS A 51 5.91 -19.33 -1.52
C LYS A 51 5.85 -17.83 -1.83
N ILE A 52 5.11 -17.06 -1.04
CA ILE A 52 5.07 -15.59 -1.13
C ILE A 52 6.47 -15.00 -0.88
N GLU A 53 7.16 -15.42 0.18
CA GLU A 53 8.51 -14.94 0.50
C GLU A 53 9.54 -15.36 -0.55
N SER A 54 9.44 -16.57 -1.08
CA SER A 54 10.27 -17.04 -2.19
C SER A 54 10.06 -16.18 -3.44
N LEU A 55 8.80 -15.92 -3.82
CA LEU A 55 8.42 -15.08 -4.95
C LEU A 55 8.99 -13.66 -4.79
N PHE A 56 8.76 -13.00 -3.65
CA PHE A 56 9.29 -11.66 -3.41
C PHE A 56 10.82 -11.63 -3.34
N SER A 57 11.46 -12.70 -2.86
CA SER A 57 12.92 -12.82 -2.87
C SER A 57 13.48 -12.90 -4.29
N ASN A 58 12.82 -13.63 -5.18
CA ASN A 58 13.17 -13.69 -6.59
C ASN A 58 12.97 -12.34 -7.28
N LEU A 59 11.83 -11.66 -7.04
CA LEU A 59 11.58 -10.32 -7.55
C LEU A 59 12.65 -9.32 -7.08
N ARG A 60 13.00 -9.33 -5.78
CA ARG A 60 14.09 -8.51 -5.20
C ARG A 60 15.43 -8.78 -5.86
N ARG A 61 15.75 -10.05 -6.12
CA ARG A 61 16.99 -10.45 -6.79
C ARG A 61 17.03 -9.94 -8.23
N HIS A 62 15.96 -10.15 -8.98
CA HIS A 62 15.85 -9.74 -10.37
C HIS A 62 15.92 -8.22 -10.52
N GLN A 63 15.16 -7.48 -9.70
CA GLN A 63 15.20 -6.02 -9.67
C GLN A 63 16.61 -5.47 -9.40
N ARG A 64 17.36 -6.08 -8.47
CA ARG A 64 18.75 -5.67 -8.18
C ARG A 64 19.68 -5.93 -9.36
N ARG A 65 19.47 -7.01 -10.12
CA ARG A 65 20.26 -7.32 -11.32
C ARG A 65 19.99 -6.32 -12.45
N ILE A 66 18.73 -5.97 -12.69
CA ILE A 66 18.36 -5.00 -13.74
C ILE A 66 18.82 -3.59 -13.35
N SER A 67 18.46 -3.13 -12.15
CA SER A 67 18.69 -1.75 -11.74
C SER A 67 20.10 -1.48 -11.19
N GLY A 68 20.84 -2.53 -10.81
CA GLY A 68 22.11 -2.42 -10.08
C GLY A 68 21.97 -1.85 -8.66
N ARG A 69 20.76 -1.54 -8.19
CA ARG A 69 20.52 -0.85 -6.91
C ARG A 69 20.04 -1.83 -5.85
N LYS A 70 20.57 -1.70 -4.62
CA LYS A 70 20.09 -2.47 -3.45
C LYS A 70 18.65 -2.13 -3.06
N SER A 71 18.19 -0.92 -3.42
CA SER A 71 16.86 -0.39 -3.11
C SER A 71 15.74 -1.27 -3.65
N THR A 72 14.73 -1.52 -2.82
CA THR A 72 13.52 -2.27 -3.17
C THR A 72 12.28 -1.37 -3.30
N VAL A 73 12.50 -0.06 -3.46
CA VAL A 73 11.41 0.93 -3.56
C VAL A 73 10.51 0.63 -4.75
N GLU A 74 11.08 0.30 -5.91
CA GLU A 74 10.31 0.00 -7.13
C GLU A 74 9.41 -1.23 -6.96
N LEU A 75 9.87 -2.26 -6.23
CA LEU A 75 9.05 -3.42 -5.90
C LEU A 75 7.95 -3.11 -4.88
N ARG A 76 8.12 -2.11 -4.04
CA ARG A 76 7.04 -1.67 -3.15
C ARG A 76 5.94 -0.93 -3.93
N GLU A 77 6.32 -0.24 -5.00
CA GLU A 77 5.43 0.59 -5.82
C GLU A 77 4.72 -0.25 -6.90
N LEU A 78 5.42 -1.21 -7.52
CA LEU A 78 4.91 -2.02 -8.63
C LEU A 78 4.72 -3.51 -8.30
N GLY A 79 5.19 -3.98 -7.14
CA GLY A 79 5.19 -5.40 -6.79
C GLY A 79 3.81 -6.03 -6.74
N GLN A 80 2.76 -5.26 -6.41
CA GLN A 80 1.38 -5.73 -6.41
C GLN A 80 0.92 -6.18 -7.80
N SER A 81 1.40 -5.52 -8.85
CA SER A 81 1.09 -5.86 -10.24
C SER A 81 2.03 -6.93 -10.78
N GLN A 82 3.32 -6.88 -10.42
CA GLN A 82 4.31 -7.87 -10.89
C GLN A 82 4.01 -9.32 -10.45
N VAL A 83 3.35 -9.50 -9.31
CA VAL A 83 2.92 -10.85 -8.86
C VAL A 83 1.94 -11.49 -9.86
N LEU A 84 1.16 -10.69 -10.59
CA LEU A 84 0.17 -11.16 -11.56
C LEU A 84 0.76 -11.38 -12.97
N PHE A 85 1.95 -10.85 -13.25
CA PHE A 85 2.60 -10.90 -14.57
C PHE A 85 3.91 -11.69 -14.49
N VAL A 86 3.83 -12.94 -14.05
CA VAL A 86 4.92 -13.90 -14.23
C VAL A 86 4.80 -14.46 -15.64
N ALA A 87 5.75 -14.12 -16.49
CA ALA A 87 5.88 -14.64 -17.84
C ALA A 87 7.20 -15.41 -17.96
N GLU A 88 7.15 -16.57 -18.58
CA GLU A 88 8.31 -17.44 -18.82
C GLU A 88 9.06 -17.04 -20.09
N SER A 89 8.42 -16.27 -20.98
CA SER A 89 9.00 -15.74 -22.21
C SER A 89 8.56 -14.30 -22.48
N GLU A 90 9.32 -13.58 -23.32
CA GLU A 90 8.98 -12.22 -23.76
C GLU A 90 7.66 -12.19 -24.55
N GLN A 91 7.40 -13.22 -25.36
CA GLN A 91 6.16 -13.35 -26.12
C GLN A 91 4.95 -13.47 -25.19
N GLN A 92 5.04 -14.32 -24.17
CA GLN A 92 3.98 -14.47 -23.17
C GLN A 92 3.76 -13.17 -22.39
N LEU A 93 4.83 -12.44 -22.06
CA LEU A 93 4.71 -11.14 -21.39
C LEU A 93 3.97 -10.12 -22.27
N LEU A 94 4.30 -10.08 -23.56
CA LEU A 94 3.68 -9.17 -24.52
C LEU A 94 2.18 -9.47 -24.68
N GLU A 95 1.82 -10.74 -24.81
CA GLU A 95 0.42 -11.18 -24.84
C GLU A 95 -0.34 -10.76 -23.56
N GLN A 96 0.25 -10.96 -22.39
CA GLN A 96 -0.35 -10.57 -21.12
C GLN A 96 -0.55 -9.04 -21.02
N ILE A 97 0.41 -8.23 -21.47
CA ILE A 97 0.29 -6.76 -21.47
C ILE A 97 -0.81 -6.30 -22.42
N GLN A 98 -0.94 -6.93 -23.59
CA GLN A 98 -1.95 -6.59 -24.59
C GLN A 98 -3.38 -6.84 -24.12
N GLN A 99 -3.58 -7.78 -23.19
CA GLN A 99 -4.90 -8.07 -22.61
C GLN A 99 -5.44 -6.95 -21.71
N VAL A 100 -4.58 -6.04 -21.24
CA VAL A 100 -4.99 -4.98 -20.31
C VAL A 100 -5.47 -3.75 -21.07
N PRO A 101 -6.76 -3.35 -20.94
CA PRO A 101 -7.25 -2.13 -21.58
C PRO A 101 -6.50 -0.90 -21.07
N ILE A 102 -6.10 -0.02 -22.00
CA ILE A 102 -5.31 1.17 -21.65
C ILE A 102 -6.04 2.12 -20.68
N THR A 103 -7.36 2.10 -20.68
CA THR A 103 -8.23 2.85 -19.77
C THR A 103 -8.11 2.35 -18.33
N GLU A 104 -8.10 1.03 -18.13
CA GLU A 104 -7.89 0.40 -16.83
C GLU A 104 -6.50 0.66 -16.30
N TYR A 105 -5.47 0.51 -17.16
CA TYR A 105 -4.11 0.86 -16.82
C TYR A 105 -4.00 2.30 -16.31
N LYS A 106 -4.54 3.28 -17.05
CA LYS A 106 -4.52 4.69 -16.66
C LYS A 106 -5.24 4.92 -15.32
N THR A 107 -6.36 4.24 -15.10
CA THR A 107 -7.13 4.33 -13.85
C THR A 107 -6.31 3.81 -12.67
N GLN A 108 -5.69 2.65 -12.81
CA GLN A 108 -4.83 2.09 -11.76
C GLN A 108 -3.59 2.94 -11.51
N ARG A 109 -2.96 3.50 -12.55
CA ARG A 109 -1.84 4.44 -12.40
C ARG A 109 -2.23 5.70 -11.61
N ARG A 110 -3.43 6.24 -11.83
CA ARG A 110 -3.94 7.37 -11.03
C ARG A 110 -4.14 6.98 -9.56
N ARG A 111 -4.75 5.81 -9.29
CA ARG A 111 -4.93 5.29 -7.93
C ARG A 111 -3.60 5.11 -7.21
N LEU A 112 -2.60 4.53 -7.86
CA LEU A 112 -1.25 4.38 -7.30
C LEU A 112 -0.62 5.74 -6.98
N ALA A 113 -0.71 6.71 -7.89
CA ALA A 113 -0.17 8.05 -7.67
C ALA A 113 -0.82 8.74 -6.45
N LEU A 114 -2.14 8.59 -6.27
CA LEU A 114 -2.86 9.12 -5.10
C LEU A 114 -2.39 8.45 -3.81
N ASN A 115 -2.21 7.12 -3.81
CA ASN A 115 -1.74 6.37 -2.65
C ASN A 115 -0.28 6.69 -2.29
N GLU A 116 0.54 7.06 -3.27
CA GLU A 116 1.94 7.45 -3.07
C GLU A 116 2.11 8.92 -2.66
N ALA A 117 1.15 9.79 -2.99
CA ALA A 117 1.23 11.23 -2.76
C ALA A 117 1.65 11.62 -1.31
N PRO A 118 1.10 11.00 -0.23
CA PRO A 118 1.53 11.31 1.13
C PRO A 118 3.01 11.00 1.40
N ARG A 119 3.54 9.92 0.79
CA ARG A 119 4.95 9.53 0.93
C ARG A 119 5.84 10.47 0.14
N GLN A 120 5.42 10.84 -1.06
CA GLN A 120 6.12 11.83 -1.88
C GLN A 120 6.18 13.19 -1.17
N GLN A 121 5.08 13.63 -0.56
CA GLN A 121 5.02 14.87 0.22
C GLN A 121 6.02 14.86 1.38
N LYS A 122 6.07 13.77 2.17
CA LYS A 122 7.09 13.61 3.22
C LYS A 122 8.51 13.68 2.66
N ARG A 123 8.80 12.96 1.58
CA ARG A 123 10.12 13.01 0.91
C ARG A 123 10.47 14.43 0.44
N ARG A 124 9.52 15.15 -0.15
CA ARG A 124 9.72 16.53 -0.63
C ARG A 124 9.98 17.49 0.54
N LEU A 125 9.22 17.36 1.64
CA LEU A 125 9.44 18.12 2.87
C LEU A 125 10.84 17.89 3.45
N HIS A 126 11.32 16.63 3.49
CA HIS A 126 12.67 16.34 3.95
C HIS A 126 13.77 16.88 3.03
N ARG A 127 13.53 16.93 1.71
CA ARG A 127 14.53 17.37 0.73
C ARG A 127 14.60 18.88 0.58
N ASN A 128 13.47 19.58 0.66
CA ASN A 128 13.39 21.03 0.59
C ASN A 128 12.20 21.55 1.40
N PRO A 129 12.36 21.70 2.73
CA PRO A 129 11.26 22.04 3.62
C PRO A 129 10.72 23.44 3.32
N VAL A 130 11.57 24.42 3.02
CA VAL A 130 11.17 25.82 2.79
C VAL A 130 10.23 25.93 1.59
N ARG A 131 10.60 25.35 0.45
CA ARG A 131 9.78 25.40 -0.78
C ARG A 131 8.45 24.68 -0.61
N GLU A 132 8.43 23.54 0.05
CA GLU A 132 7.20 22.76 0.22
C GLU A 132 6.27 23.38 1.27
N ILE A 133 6.81 23.94 2.35
CA ILE A 133 6.02 24.72 3.32
C ILE A 133 5.40 25.95 2.65
N GLN A 134 6.11 26.65 1.76
CA GLN A 134 5.55 27.76 0.99
C GLN A 134 4.38 27.33 0.09
N LYS A 135 4.48 26.17 -0.57
CA LYS A 135 3.37 25.61 -1.36
C LYS A 135 2.16 25.23 -0.51
N ILE A 136 2.40 24.73 0.72
CA ILE A 136 1.33 24.40 1.68
C ILE A 136 0.70 25.67 2.26
N LYS A 137 1.48 26.74 2.45
CA LYS A 137 1.02 28.05 2.96
C LYS A 137 0.31 28.91 1.91
N CYS A 138 0.54 28.68 0.62
CA CYS A 138 -0.19 29.31 -0.47
C CYS A 138 -1.13 28.34 -1.21
N PRO A 139 -2.17 27.76 -0.57
CA PRO A 139 -3.36 27.41 -1.32
C PRO A 139 -4.08 28.73 -1.59
N ALA A 140 -4.26 29.14 -2.83
CA ALA A 140 -5.02 30.34 -3.13
C ALA A 140 -6.45 30.21 -2.55
N LEU A 141 -6.62 30.77 -1.35
CA LEU A 141 -7.86 31.23 -0.73
C LEU A 141 -7.62 32.73 -0.41
N SER A 142 -8.14 33.73 -1.11
CA SER A 142 -9.14 33.73 -2.18
C SER A 142 -10.24 32.69 -1.97
N ASN A 143 -10.85 32.68 -0.78
CA ASN A 143 -12.31 32.71 -0.69
C ASN A 143 -12.77 32.86 0.77
N ILE A 144 -13.22 34.08 1.05
CA ILE A 144 -14.49 34.39 1.74
C ILE A 144 -14.61 33.88 3.18
N PHE A 145 -14.16 34.68 4.15
CA PHE A 145 -14.90 34.98 5.40
C PHE A 145 -14.04 35.92 6.26
N TRP A 146 -14.23 37.25 6.15
CA TRP A 146 -13.94 38.26 7.20
C TRP A 146 -14.37 39.69 6.78
N LEU A 147 -15.25 39.84 5.78
CA LEU A 147 -15.69 41.16 5.28
C LEU A 147 -17.20 41.39 5.49
N THR A 148 -17.74 40.89 6.60
CA THR A 148 -19.09 41.21 7.10
C THR A 148 -19.03 41.44 8.61
N ALA A 149 -18.37 42.53 9.01
CA ALA A 149 -18.44 43.11 10.36
C ALA A 149 -18.23 44.62 10.26
N SER A 150 -19.07 45.29 9.48
CA SER A 150 -19.28 46.73 9.48
C SER A 150 -20.65 46.95 8.84
N ASP A 151 -21.68 46.80 9.67
CA ASP A 151 -22.96 47.51 9.63
C ASP A 151 -23.59 47.40 11.03
#